data_AF-A0A1B8EQN2-F1
#
_entry.id   AF-A0A1B8EQN2-F1
#
_cell.length_a   1.000
_cell.length_b   1.000
_cell.length_c   1.000
_cell.angle_alpha   90.00
_cell.angle_beta   90.00
_cell.angle_gamma   90.00
#
_symmetry.space_group_name_H-M   'P 1'
#
loop_
_entity.id
_entity.type
_entity.pdbx_description
1 polymer ?
#
loop_
_entity_poly.entity_id
_entity_poly.type
_entity_poly.pdbx_seq_one_letter_code
_entity_poly.pdbx_strand_id
1 'polypeptide(L)'
;MTSQLPSYVTVHSRTYALPKQPTVAVCVDGFDPEYLAQGVANGILPNLAYFIDHGFHTTAKSCMPSFTKPNNVSIITGVPPSIHGIAGNFYLDPVNHEEKMITDATLLRGPTILQQLSKRGVRVVAITAKDKLRRIVSHDLENAICFSAEFAGEATIETNGISGVEEWIGRKAPLQYSGDLSLYVLDAGVKFIEEGRADSMYLTLSDLGEHRLRSHGGLSEQDVPILMSIPLGSQLAEEKATWRNFDIFDLVLNSQT
;
A
#
# COMPACT_ATOMS: atom_id res chain seq x y z
N MET A 1 22.20 32.08 1.32
CA MET A 1 21.23 31.57 0.33
C MET A 1 20.68 30.27 0.89
N THR A 2 19.49 30.27 1.48
CA THR A 2 18.82 29.04 1.88
C THR A 2 18.34 28.35 0.60
N SER A 3 19.03 27.29 0.17
CA SER A 3 18.53 26.47 -0.94
C SER A 3 17.19 25.88 -0.51
N GLN A 4 16.11 26.31 -1.15
CA GLN A 4 14.79 25.74 -0.92
C GLN A 4 14.87 24.24 -1.23
N LEU A 5 14.58 23.40 -0.24
CA LEU A 5 14.65 21.95 -0.42
C LEU A 5 13.68 21.53 -1.53
N PRO A 6 14.03 20.53 -2.35
CA PRO A 6 13.17 20.08 -3.45
C PRO A 6 11.81 19.61 -2.94
N SER A 7 10.76 19.87 -3.72
CA SER A 7 9.38 19.40 -3.47
C SER A 7 9.15 17.96 -3.92
N TYR A 8 10.20 17.14 -3.87
CA TYR A 8 10.17 15.72 -4.24
C TYR A 8 11.15 14.91 -3.38
N VAL A 9 11.01 13.59 -3.45
CA VAL A 9 11.99 12.61 -2.95
C VAL A 9 12.43 11.69 -4.08
N THR A 10 13.63 11.14 -3.96
CA THR A 10 14.14 10.14 -4.90
C THR A 10 14.37 8.82 -4.19
N VAL A 11 13.75 7.76 -4.70
CA VAL A 11 13.82 6.40 -4.15
C VAL A 11 14.11 5.45 -5.30
N HIS A 12 15.20 4.67 -5.19
CA HIS A 12 15.63 3.73 -6.23
C HIS A 12 15.63 4.32 -7.65
N SER A 13 16.22 5.51 -7.82
CA SER A 13 16.31 6.25 -9.09
C SER A 13 14.98 6.72 -9.68
N ARG A 14 13.90 6.68 -8.89
CA ARG A 14 12.58 7.23 -9.26
C ARG A 14 12.27 8.45 -8.41
N THR A 15 11.66 9.45 -9.03
CA THR A 15 11.30 10.71 -8.36
C THR A 15 9.80 10.74 -8.05
N TYR A 16 9.47 11.10 -6.82
CA TYR A 16 8.10 11.21 -6.33
C TYR A 16 7.88 12.60 -5.76
N ALA A 17 6.94 13.36 -6.31
CA ALA A 17 6.55 14.65 -5.76
C ALA A 17 6.02 14.49 -4.32
N LEU A 18 6.22 15.52 -3.49
CA LEU A 18 5.55 15.59 -2.19
C LEU A 18 4.04 15.79 -2.40
N PRO A 19 3.17 15.21 -1.54
CA PRO A 19 1.73 15.41 -1.63
C PRO A 19 1.37 16.89 -1.46
N LYS A 20 0.59 17.41 -2.41
CA LYS A 20 -0.04 18.75 -2.37
C LYS A 20 -1.41 18.72 -1.70
N GLN A 21 -2.03 17.54 -1.68
CA GLN A 21 -3.32 17.25 -1.05
C GLN A 21 -3.28 15.85 -0.43
N PRO A 22 -4.17 15.52 0.52
CA PRO A 22 -4.24 14.19 1.11
C PRO A 22 -4.33 13.10 0.02
N THR A 23 -3.32 12.24 -0.04
CA THR A 23 -3.17 11.24 -1.09
C THR A 23 -3.24 9.84 -0.48
N VAL A 24 -4.03 8.95 -1.07
CA VAL A 24 -4.27 7.60 -0.53
C VAL A 24 -3.98 6.56 -1.60
N ALA A 25 -3.06 5.63 -1.29
CA ALA A 25 -2.86 4.41 -2.06
C ALA A 25 -3.50 3.24 -1.32
N VAL A 26 -4.43 2.53 -1.98
CA VAL A 26 -5.13 1.38 -1.43
C VAL A 26 -4.71 0.11 -2.18
N CYS A 27 -4.12 -0.85 -1.48
CA CYS A 27 -3.85 -2.18 -1.98
C CYS A 27 -4.99 -3.12 -1.56
N VAL A 28 -5.81 -3.54 -2.53
CA VAL A 28 -6.84 -4.55 -2.33
C VAL A 28 -6.21 -5.91 -2.63
N ASP A 29 -5.87 -6.67 -1.58
CA ASP A 29 -5.16 -7.93 -1.74
C ASP A 29 -6.00 -8.93 -2.55
N GLY A 30 -5.42 -9.52 -3.59
CA GLY A 30 -6.08 -10.49 -4.48
C GLY A 30 -7.14 -9.88 -5.41
N PHE A 31 -7.18 -8.57 -5.63
CA PHE A 31 -8.21 -7.97 -6.48
C PHE A 31 -8.00 -8.27 -7.98
N ASP A 32 -8.65 -9.33 -8.46
CA ASP A 32 -8.66 -9.72 -9.86
C ASP A 32 -9.47 -8.73 -10.72
N PRO A 33 -9.01 -8.37 -11.94
CA PRO A 33 -9.78 -7.53 -12.87
C PRO A 33 -11.21 -8.03 -13.13
N GLU A 34 -11.48 -9.34 -13.04
CA GLU A 34 -12.83 -9.89 -13.19
C GLU A 34 -13.78 -9.43 -12.09
N TYR A 35 -13.31 -9.26 -10.84
CA TYR A 35 -14.14 -8.71 -9.76
C TYR A 35 -14.54 -7.27 -10.04
N LEU A 36 -13.63 -6.46 -10.59
CA LEU A 36 -13.92 -5.10 -10.99
C LEU A 36 -14.97 -5.07 -12.11
N ALA A 37 -14.72 -5.82 -13.19
CA ALA A 37 -15.61 -5.87 -14.35
C ALA A 37 -17.02 -6.35 -13.96
N GLN A 38 -17.12 -7.45 -13.22
CA GLN A 38 -18.41 -8.00 -12.80
C GLN A 38 -19.11 -7.09 -11.78
N GLY A 39 -18.38 -6.50 -10.83
CA GLY A 39 -18.97 -5.61 -9.83
C GLY A 39 -19.49 -4.30 -10.42
N VAL A 40 -18.83 -3.77 -11.46
CA VAL A 40 -19.33 -2.63 -12.25
C VAL A 40 -20.56 -3.03 -13.06
N ALA A 41 -20.51 -4.17 -13.76
CA ALA A 41 -21.64 -4.67 -14.54
C ALA A 41 -22.89 -4.94 -13.67
N ASN A 42 -22.70 -5.39 -12.43
CA ASN A 42 -23.76 -5.61 -11.45
C ASN A 42 -24.27 -4.33 -10.76
N GLY A 43 -23.63 -3.17 -11.00
CA GLY A 43 -23.98 -1.90 -10.38
C GLY A 43 -23.65 -1.79 -8.88
N ILE A 44 -22.82 -2.69 -8.34
CA ILE A 44 -22.45 -2.70 -6.90
C ILE A 44 -21.16 -1.94 -6.60
N LEU A 45 -20.43 -1.49 -7.63
CA LEU A 45 -19.20 -0.68 -7.51
C LEU A 45 -19.35 0.71 -8.16
N PRO A 46 -20.33 1.54 -7.77
CA PRO A 46 -20.61 2.82 -8.45
C PRO A 46 -19.44 3.81 -8.37
N ASN A 47 -18.69 3.83 -7.27
CA ASN A 47 -17.53 4.72 -7.11
C ASN A 47 -16.33 4.28 -7.98
N LEU A 48 -16.11 2.97 -8.12
CA LEU A 48 -15.03 2.47 -8.99
C LEU A 48 -15.40 2.65 -10.46
N ALA A 49 -16.68 2.48 -10.83
CA ALA A 49 -17.18 2.86 -12.15
C ALA A 49 -16.92 4.34 -12.44
N TYR A 50 -17.21 5.23 -11.47
CA TYR A 50 -16.89 6.65 -11.60
C TYR A 50 -15.40 6.90 -11.84
N PHE A 51 -14.49 6.20 -11.16
CA PHE A 51 -13.04 6.32 -11.38
C PHE A 51 -12.60 5.82 -12.76
N ILE A 52 -13.24 4.77 -13.30
CA ILE A 52 -13.00 4.30 -14.67
C ILE A 52 -13.38 5.37 -15.68
N ASP A 53 -14.54 6.02 -15.49
CA ASP A 53 -15.11 6.95 -16.47
C ASP A 53 -14.50 8.37 -16.39
N HIS A 54 -14.14 8.84 -15.19
CA HIS A 54 -13.73 10.24 -14.94
C HIS A 54 -12.30 10.38 -14.43
N GLY A 55 -11.66 9.28 -14.04
CA GLY A 55 -10.31 9.26 -13.49
C GLY A 55 -9.32 8.61 -14.45
N PHE A 56 -8.53 7.68 -13.93
CA PHE A 56 -7.64 6.84 -14.71
C PHE A 56 -7.82 5.37 -14.31
N HIS A 57 -7.87 4.50 -15.30
CA HIS A 57 -7.92 3.06 -15.10
C HIS A 57 -7.01 2.35 -16.10
N THR A 58 -6.25 1.37 -15.62
CA THR A 58 -5.43 0.49 -16.45
C THR A 58 -5.27 -0.87 -15.80
N THR A 59 -4.80 -1.85 -16.58
CA THR A 59 -4.36 -3.14 -16.07
C THR A 59 -2.84 -3.15 -15.97
N ALA A 60 -2.33 -3.45 -14.78
CA ALA A 60 -0.91 -3.56 -14.49
C ALA A 60 -0.51 -5.00 -14.21
N LYS A 61 0.80 -5.27 -14.22
CA LYS A 61 1.35 -6.57 -13.82
C LYS A 61 1.83 -6.56 -12.38
N SER A 62 1.43 -7.56 -11.59
CA SER A 62 2.00 -7.84 -10.28
C SER A 62 3.49 -8.19 -10.40
N CYS A 63 4.21 -8.19 -9.28
CA CYS A 63 5.52 -8.83 -9.19
C CYS A 63 5.42 -10.35 -9.21
N MET A 64 6.54 -10.99 -9.54
CA MET A 64 6.75 -12.42 -9.40
C MET A 64 7.66 -12.70 -8.18
N PRO A 65 7.25 -13.51 -7.20
CA PRO A 65 5.95 -14.20 -7.09
C PRO A 65 4.78 -13.26 -6.74
N SER A 66 3.57 -13.64 -7.16
CA SER A 66 2.32 -12.92 -6.87
C SER A 66 1.83 -13.16 -5.43
N PHE A 67 2.75 -13.06 -4.46
CA PHE A 67 2.49 -13.13 -3.02
C PHE A 67 2.30 -11.75 -2.40
N THR A 68 1.65 -11.68 -1.23
CA THR A 68 1.29 -10.43 -0.53
C THR A 68 2.52 -9.62 -0.20
N LYS A 69 3.50 -10.22 0.51
CA LYS A 69 4.67 -9.49 1.00
C LYS A 69 5.52 -8.92 -0.14
N PRO A 70 5.94 -9.72 -1.15
CA PRO A 70 6.71 -9.17 -2.27
C PRO A 70 6.00 -8.00 -2.95
N ASN A 71 4.72 -8.15 -3.28
CA ASN A 71 3.97 -7.11 -3.99
C ASN A 71 3.75 -5.84 -3.15
N ASN A 72 3.43 -5.98 -1.86
CA ASN A 72 3.30 -4.83 -0.96
C ASN A 72 4.62 -4.11 -0.76
N VAL A 73 5.73 -4.85 -0.60
CA VAL A 73 7.05 -4.26 -0.47
C VAL A 73 7.48 -3.58 -1.77
N SER A 74 7.15 -4.18 -2.92
CA SER A 74 7.35 -3.52 -4.22
C SER A 74 6.56 -2.22 -4.27
N ILE A 75 5.29 -2.19 -3.85
CA ILE A 75 4.47 -0.97 -3.83
C ILE A 75 5.12 0.15 -3.01
N ILE A 76 5.55 -0.12 -1.78
CA ILE A 76 6.14 0.91 -0.92
C ILE A 76 7.58 1.27 -1.30
N THR A 77 8.24 0.55 -2.21
CA THR A 77 9.60 0.84 -2.69
C THR A 77 9.63 1.34 -4.15
N GLY A 78 8.61 1.06 -4.95
CA GLY A 78 8.55 1.41 -6.37
C GLY A 78 9.43 0.55 -7.27
N VAL A 79 9.89 -0.60 -6.79
CA VAL A 79 10.83 -1.50 -7.47
C VAL A 79 10.47 -2.98 -7.27
N PRO A 80 10.95 -3.91 -8.11
CA PRO A 80 10.67 -5.34 -7.98
C PRO A 80 11.48 -6.03 -6.85
N PRO A 81 11.13 -7.28 -6.49
CA PRO A 81 11.81 -8.07 -5.45
C PRO A 81 13.31 -8.28 -5.65
N SER A 82 13.78 -8.28 -6.90
CA SER A 82 15.22 -8.35 -7.21
C SER A 82 16.01 -7.17 -6.65
N ILE A 83 15.37 -6.03 -6.40
CA ILE A 83 15.99 -4.82 -5.83
C ILE A 83 15.77 -4.77 -4.32
N HIS A 84 14.50 -4.83 -3.85
CA HIS A 84 14.19 -4.66 -2.42
C HIS A 84 14.42 -5.92 -1.57
N GLY A 85 14.67 -7.09 -2.18
CA GLY A 85 15.10 -8.32 -1.49
C GLY A 85 13.99 -9.20 -0.89
N ILE A 86 12.78 -8.67 -0.70
CA ILE A 86 11.64 -9.44 -0.15
C ILE A 86 10.94 -10.23 -1.26
N ALA A 87 11.38 -11.46 -1.50
CA ALA A 87 10.89 -12.30 -2.60
C ALA A 87 9.89 -13.39 -2.19
N GLY A 88 9.51 -13.47 -0.91
CA GLY A 88 8.54 -14.48 -0.45
C GLY A 88 8.10 -14.29 1.00
N ASN A 89 7.47 -15.34 1.55
CA ASN A 89 7.08 -15.38 2.96
C ASN A 89 8.16 -16.01 3.86
N PHE A 90 9.02 -16.83 3.28
CA PHE A 90 10.09 -17.56 3.92
C PHE A 90 11.30 -17.64 2.98
N TYR A 91 12.46 -17.96 3.52
CA TYR A 91 13.68 -18.26 2.78
C TYR A 91 14.42 -19.41 3.46
N LEU A 92 15.22 -20.14 2.70
CA LEU A 92 16.12 -21.14 3.26
C LEU A 92 17.42 -20.45 3.67
N ASP A 93 17.78 -20.52 4.95
CA ASP A 93 19.06 -20.00 5.44
C ASP A 93 20.20 -20.89 4.92
N PRO A 94 21.17 -20.33 4.19
CA PRO A 94 22.25 -21.12 3.60
C PRO A 94 23.26 -21.67 4.61
N VAL A 95 23.27 -21.19 5.87
CA VAL A 95 24.22 -21.60 6.90
C VAL A 95 23.71 -22.81 7.66
N ASN A 96 22.49 -22.74 8.18
CA ASN A 96 21.91 -23.81 9.00
C ASN A 96 20.88 -24.67 8.25
N HIS A 97 20.56 -24.33 6.99
CA HIS A 97 19.59 -25.04 6.14
C HIS A 97 18.17 -25.07 6.73
N GLU A 98 17.82 -24.08 7.55
CA GLU A 98 16.48 -23.95 8.13
C GLU A 98 15.61 -22.99 7.33
N GLU A 99 14.31 -23.31 7.23
CA GLU A 99 13.33 -22.39 6.69
C GLU A 99 13.07 -21.27 7.70
N LYS A 100 13.36 -20.02 7.31
CA LYS A 100 13.13 -18.83 8.12
C LYS A 100 11.99 -18.01 7.55
N MET A 101 11.00 -17.71 8.41
CA MET A 101 9.89 -16.83 8.06
C MET A 101 10.37 -15.37 8.03
N ILE A 102 9.96 -14.62 7.01
CA ILE A 102 10.20 -13.18 6.92
C ILE A 102 9.14 -12.45 7.76
N THR A 103 9.52 -11.89 8.89
CA THR A 103 8.59 -11.27 9.86
C THR A 103 8.74 -9.77 10.03
N ASP A 104 9.79 -9.19 9.46
CA ASP A 104 10.18 -7.80 9.64
C ASP A 104 11.06 -7.33 8.47
N ALA A 105 11.54 -6.10 8.56
CA ALA A 105 12.32 -5.43 7.52
C ALA A 105 13.81 -5.83 7.47
N THR A 106 14.30 -6.80 8.24
CA THR A 106 15.73 -7.14 8.30
C THR A 106 16.33 -7.50 6.93
N LEU A 107 15.52 -8.09 6.04
CA LEU A 107 15.93 -8.46 4.68
C LEU A 107 15.65 -7.38 3.63
N LEU A 108 15.01 -6.27 4.02
CA LEU A 108 14.68 -5.17 3.11
C LEU A 108 15.97 -4.47 2.67
N ARG A 109 16.09 -4.24 1.36
CA ARG A 109 17.26 -3.60 0.76
C ARG A 109 16.88 -2.22 0.22
N GLY A 110 17.41 -1.18 0.88
CA GLY A 110 17.20 0.21 0.49
C GLY A 110 15.93 0.84 1.08
N PRO A 111 15.70 2.13 0.80
CA PRO A 111 14.67 2.90 1.45
C PRO A 111 13.26 2.65 0.89
N THR A 112 12.24 2.88 1.70
CA THR A 112 10.85 2.94 1.20
C THR A 112 10.48 4.37 0.80
N ILE A 113 9.50 4.51 -0.09
CA ILE A 113 8.87 5.79 -0.46
C ILE A 113 8.28 6.43 0.79
N LEU A 114 7.59 5.65 1.63
CA LEU A 114 6.97 6.11 2.87
C LEU A 114 8.02 6.68 3.84
N GLN A 115 9.17 6.02 4.00
CA GLN A 115 10.30 6.51 4.81
C GLN A 115 10.82 7.84 4.29
N GLN A 116 11.05 7.97 2.97
CA GLN A 116 11.57 9.21 2.42
C GLN A 116 10.56 10.35 2.54
N LEU A 117 9.27 10.09 2.35
CA LEU A 117 8.22 11.09 2.58
C LEU A 117 8.20 11.54 4.05
N SER A 118 8.24 10.60 5.00
CA SER A 118 8.20 10.94 6.43
C SER A 118 9.41 11.78 6.85
N LYS A 119 10.61 11.48 6.33
CA LYS A 119 11.83 12.29 6.53
C LYS A 119 11.74 13.72 5.98
N ARG A 120 10.81 13.97 5.05
CA ARG A 120 10.53 15.32 4.51
C ARG A 120 9.40 16.04 5.27
N GLY A 121 8.95 15.49 6.39
CA GLY A 121 7.89 16.07 7.23
C GLY A 121 6.48 15.81 6.72
N VAL A 122 6.30 14.92 5.74
CA VAL A 122 4.97 14.48 5.29
C VAL A 122 4.34 13.65 6.40
N ARG A 123 3.08 13.94 6.76
CA ARG A 123 2.34 13.13 7.74
C ARG A 123 1.90 11.84 7.08
N VAL A 124 2.76 10.83 7.20
CA VAL A 124 2.54 9.49 6.62
C VAL A 124 1.69 8.65 7.57
N VAL A 125 0.65 8.02 7.02
CA VAL A 125 -0.15 7.01 7.72
C VAL A 125 -0.13 5.70 6.93
N ALA A 126 0.20 4.59 7.58
CA ALA A 126 0.15 3.27 6.95
C ALA A 126 -0.68 2.30 7.81
N ILE A 127 -1.76 1.77 7.24
CA ILE A 127 -2.68 0.88 7.94
C ILE A 127 -2.74 -0.43 7.19
N THR A 128 -2.45 -1.52 7.88
CA THR A 128 -2.49 -2.87 7.31
C THR A 128 -3.61 -3.69 7.93
N ALA A 129 -4.15 -4.66 7.20
CA ALA A 129 -5.03 -5.64 7.80
C ALA A 129 -4.26 -6.55 8.80
N LYS A 130 -3.13 -7.13 8.35
CA LYS A 130 -2.32 -8.11 9.10
C LYS A 130 -1.00 -7.52 9.62
N ASP A 131 -0.63 -7.79 10.87
CA ASP A 131 0.51 -7.17 11.57
C ASP A 131 1.88 -7.56 11.03
N LYS A 132 2.03 -8.77 10.51
CA LYS A 132 3.31 -9.23 9.94
C LYS A 132 3.78 -8.32 8.81
N LEU A 133 2.85 -7.76 8.02
CA LEU A 133 3.17 -6.82 6.96
C LEU A 133 3.49 -5.43 7.52
N ARG A 134 2.75 -4.98 8.53
CA ARG A 134 2.97 -3.70 9.23
C ARG A 134 4.41 -3.53 9.67
N ARG A 135 5.04 -4.58 10.22
CA ARG A 135 6.46 -4.57 10.65
C ARG A 135 7.46 -4.25 9.54
N ILE A 136 7.15 -4.63 8.30
CA ILE A 136 7.98 -4.32 7.13
C ILE A 136 7.68 -2.89 6.65
N VAL A 137 6.40 -2.53 6.60
CA VAL A 137 5.94 -1.19 6.17
C VAL A 137 6.45 -0.10 7.10
N SER A 138 6.58 -0.37 8.39
CA SER A 138 7.09 0.57 9.40
C SER A 138 8.60 0.81 9.36
N HIS A 139 9.32 0.22 8.40
CA HIS A 139 10.78 0.35 8.33
C HIS A 139 11.23 1.81 8.23
N ASP A 140 11.97 2.25 9.25
CA ASP A 140 12.55 3.58 9.38
C ASP A 140 11.56 4.75 9.20
N LEU A 141 10.28 4.56 9.47
CA LEU A 141 9.32 5.66 9.45
C LEU A 141 9.61 6.62 10.61
N GLU A 142 9.55 7.93 10.34
CA GLU A 142 9.81 9.00 11.32
C GLU A 142 8.57 9.89 11.45
N ASN A 143 8.11 10.14 12.68
CA ASN A 143 6.90 10.96 12.93
C ASN A 143 5.68 10.52 12.11
N ALA A 144 5.52 9.21 11.91
CA ALA A 144 4.45 8.61 11.12
C ALA A 144 3.53 7.75 12.00
N ILE A 145 2.34 7.45 11.49
CA ILE A 145 1.40 6.51 12.14
C ILE A 145 1.42 5.21 11.35
N CYS A 146 1.70 4.09 12.01
CA CYS A 146 1.70 2.78 11.37
C CYS A 146 1.18 1.68 12.30
N PHE A 147 0.00 1.13 12.02
CA PHE A 147 -0.60 0.05 12.81
C PHE A 147 -1.34 -0.96 11.93
N SER A 148 -1.73 -2.08 12.54
CA SER A 148 -2.56 -3.10 11.89
C SER A 148 -3.93 -3.16 12.51
N ALA A 149 -4.97 -3.40 11.71
CA ALA A 149 -6.30 -3.69 12.21
C ALA A 149 -6.31 -4.92 13.14
N GLU A 150 -5.52 -5.95 12.83
CA GLU A 150 -5.38 -7.18 13.65
C GLU A 150 -5.05 -6.93 15.13
N PHE A 151 -4.22 -5.91 15.41
CA PHE A 151 -3.81 -5.52 16.76
C PHE A 151 -4.09 -4.04 17.04
N ALA A 152 -5.21 -3.50 16.53
CA ALA A 152 -5.55 -2.09 16.72
C ALA A 152 -5.69 -1.73 18.22
N GLY A 153 -6.26 -2.63 19.03
CA GLY A 153 -6.38 -2.46 20.48
C GLY A 153 -5.05 -2.42 21.25
N GLU A 154 -3.97 -2.91 20.64
CA GLU A 154 -2.63 -2.96 21.25
C GLU A 154 -1.68 -1.88 20.71
N ALA A 155 -2.17 -1.00 19.82
CA ALA A 155 -1.35 0.07 19.24
C ALA A 155 -0.86 1.04 20.32
N THR A 156 0.43 1.40 20.27
CA THR A 156 1.06 2.34 21.19
C THR A 156 1.69 3.53 20.48
N ILE A 157 1.83 4.66 21.18
CA ILE A 157 2.53 5.84 20.64
C ILE A 157 3.96 5.50 20.21
N GLU A 158 4.69 4.73 21.02
CA GLU A 158 6.09 4.38 20.78
C GLU A 158 6.28 3.54 19.52
N THR A 159 5.44 2.51 19.31
CA THR A 159 5.61 1.56 18.20
C THR A 159 4.82 1.98 16.95
N ASN A 160 3.67 2.62 17.13
CA ASN A 160 2.69 2.84 16.08
C ASN A 160 2.40 4.32 15.80
N GLY A 161 2.88 5.25 16.62
CA GLY A 161 2.55 6.68 16.53
C GLY A 161 1.12 7.02 16.96
N ILE A 162 0.33 6.04 17.42
CA ILE A 162 -1.05 6.20 17.87
C ILE A 162 -1.39 5.16 18.95
N SER A 163 -2.26 5.52 19.88
CA SER A 163 -2.82 4.62 20.90
C SER A 163 -4.33 4.77 20.98
N GLY A 164 -5.01 3.80 21.59
CA GLY A 164 -6.47 3.88 21.80
C GLY A 164 -7.27 3.80 20.50
N VAL A 165 -6.78 3.07 19.49
CA VAL A 165 -7.35 3.05 18.14
C VAL A 165 -8.79 2.55 18.14
N GLU A 166 -9.12 1.52 18.92
CA GLU A 166 -10.49 1.00 18.99
C GLU A 166 -11.49 2.02 19.56
N GLU A 167 -11.08 2.75 20.61
CA GLU A 167 -11.90 3.81 21.20
C GLU A 167 -12.07 4.98 20.22
N TRP A 168 -10.98 5.38 19.56
CA TRP A 168 -10.97 6.44 18.56
C TRP A 168 -11.89 6.12 17.37
N ILE A 169 -11.81 4.89 16.83
CA ILE A 169 -12.69 4.42 15.74
C ILE A 169 -14.12 4.19 16.25
N GLY A 170 -14.29 3.90 17.53
CA GLY A 170 -15.58 3.64 18.16
C GLY A 170 -16.05 2.19 18.06
N ARG A 171 -15.17 1.27 17.66
CA ARG A 171 -15.44 -0.19 17.62
C ARG A 171 -14.17 -1.01 17.81
N LYS A 172 -14.36 -2.23 18.32
CA LYS A 172 -13.27 -3.22 18.44
C LYS A 172 -12.81 -3.71 17.07
N ALA A 173 -11.54 -4.06 16.98
CA ALA A 173 -10.99 -4.75 15.81
C ALA A 173 -11.73 -6.09 15.60
N PRO A 174 -12.09 -6.43 14.36
CA PRO A 174 -12.68 -7.72 14.04
C PRO A 174 -11.62 -8.83 14.08
N LEU A 175 -12.07 -10.08 14.08
CA LEU A 175 -11.18 -11.25 14.02
C LEU A 175 -10.38 -11.28 12.70
N GLN A 176 -9.16 -11.84 12.77
CA GLN A 176 -8.20 -11.90 11.66
C GLN A 176 -8.74 -12.48 10.35
N TYR A 177 -9.68 -13.43 10.42
CA TYR A 177 -10.25 -14.11 9.24
C TYR A 177 -11.61 -13.55 8.79
N SER A 178 -11.97 -12.33 9.21
CA SER A 178 -13.19 -11.65 8.78
C SER A 178 -12.90 -10.66 7.65
N GLY A 179 -13.80 -10.59 6.66
CA GLY A 179 -13.80 -9.51 5.66
C GLY A 179 -13.93 -8.12 6.30
N ASP A 180 -14.49 -8.04 7.51
CA ASP A 180 -14.60 -6.80 8.29
C ASP A 180 -13.25 -6.20 8.64
N LEU A 181 -12.16 -6.99 8.64
CA LEU A 181 -10.81 -6.49 8.92
C LEU A 181 -10.37 -5.48 7.86
N SER A 182 -10.67 -5.75 6.60
CA SER A 182 -10.45 -4.82 5.50
C SER A 182 -11.34 -3.58 5.63
N LEU A 183 -12.60 -3.73 6.06
CA LEU A 183 -13.47 -2.59 6.34
C LEU A 183 -12.94 -1.71 7.47
N TYR A 184 -12.38 -2.30 8.52
CA TYR A 184 -11.75 -1.57 9.63
C TYR A 184 -10.57 -0.70 9.17
N VAL A 185 -9.76 -1.22 8.24
CA VAL A 185 -8.68 -0.45 7.62
C VAL A 185 -9.23 0.76 6.85
N LEU A 186 -10.32 0.59 6.11
CA LEU A 186 -10.97 1.68 5.37
C LEU A 186 -11.62 2.70 6.31
N ASP A 187 -12.35 2.26 7.34
CA ASP A 187 -12.97 3.13 8.35
C ASP A 187 -11.91 4.02 9.01
N ALA A 188 -10.78 3.43 9.40
CA ALA A 188 -9.65 4.18 9.98
C ALA A 188 -9.08 5.20 8.99
N GLY A 189 -8.90 4.81 7.72
CA GLY A 189 -8.42 5.68 6.66
C GLY A 189 -9.35 6.89 6.43
N VAL A 190 -10.66 6.67 6.37
CA VAL A 190 -11.66 7.74 6.25
C VAL A 190 -11.54 8.72 7.41
N LYS A 191 -11.45 8.21 8.64
CA LYS A 191 -11.35 9.03 9.84
C LYS A 191 -10.08 9.91 9.88
N PHE A 192 -8.93 9.40 9.40
CA PHE A 192 -7.72 10.21 9.26
C PHE A 192 -7.87 11.37 8.27
N ILE A 193 -8.62 11.16 7.18
CA ILE A 193 -8.91 12.21 6.19
C ILE A 193 -9.88 13.24 6.77
N GLU A 194 -10.98 12.81 7.40
CA GLU A 194 -11.97 13.69 8.03
C GLU A 194 -11.35 14.60 9.10
N GLU A 195 -10.42 14.06 9.89
CA GLU A 195 -9.69 14.81 10.92
C GLU A 195 -8.51 15.63 10.36
N GLY A 196 -8.22 15.51 9.06
CA GLY A 196 -7.12 16.22 8.41
C GLY A 196 -5.75 15.85 8.97
N ARG A 197 -5.54 14.60 9.38
CA ARG A 197 -4.35 14.11 10.11
C ARG A 197 -3.33 13.36 9.24
N ALA A 198 -3.54 13.27 7.94
CA ALA A 198 -2.66 12.58 7.01
C ALA A 198 -2.46 13.37 5.70
N ASP A 199 -1.23 13.36 5.19
CA ASP A 199 -0.88 13.92 3.87
C ASP A 199 -0.68 12.81 2.83
N SER A 200 -0.13 11.66 3.26
CA SER A 200 0.05 10.48 2.41
C SER A 200 -0.33 9.23 3.19
N MET A 201 -1.16 8.38 2.60
CA MET A 201 -1.64 7.14 3.22
C MET A 201 -1.36 5.90 2.38
N TYR A 202 -0.99 4.81 3.05
CA TYR A 202 -0.96 3.47 2.48
C TYR A 202 -1.91 2.55 3.24
N LEU A 203 -2.96 2.09 2.58
CA LEU A 203 -3.94 1.17 3.14
C LEU A 203 -3.80 -0.18 2.44
N THR A 204 -3.50 -1.24 3.18
CA THR A 204 -3.49 -2.60 2.62
C THR A 204 -4.55 -3.44 3.29
N LEU A 205 -5.45 -3.93 2.46
CA LEU A 205 -6.55 -4.81 2.85
C LEU A 205 -6.05 -6.26 2.90
N SER A 206 -6.85 -7.17 3.47
CA SER A 206 -6.63 -8.61 3.36
C SER A 206 -7.55 -9.23 2.32
N ASP A 207 -7.25 -10.48 1.98
CA ASP A 207 -8.22 -11.36 1.34
C ASP A 207 -9.54 -11.41 2.11
N LEU A 208 -10.65 -11.60 1.40
CA LEU A 208 -12.02 -11.61 1.94
C LEU A 208 -12.34 -12.92 2.68
N GLY A 209 -11.47 -13.33 3.62
CA GLY A 209 -11.70 -14.47 4.51
C GLY A 209 -12.01 -15.78 3.77
N GLU A 210 -13.29 -16.20 3.80
CA GLU A 210 -13.79 -17.48 3.28
C GLU A 210 -13.64 -17.64 1.76
N HIS A 211 -13.42 -16.54 1.02
CA HIS A 211 -13.15 -16.58 -0.41
C HIS A 211 -11.72 -16.15 -0.69
N ARG A 212 -10.85 -17.12 -1.00
CA ARG A 212 -9.55 -16.83 -1.62
C ARG A 212 -9.80 -16.10 -2.93
N LEU A 213 -9.40 -14.84 -2.98
CA LEU A 213 -9.40 -14.10 -4.22
C LEU A 213 -8.31 -14.71 -5.13
N ARG A 214 -8.70 -15.15 -6.33
CA ARG A 214 -7.92 -16.08 -7.16
C ARG A 214 -6.61 -15.52 -7.73
N SER A 215 -6.36 -14.22 -7.62
CA SER A 215 -5.11 -13.61 -8.10
C SER A 215 -3.96 -13.67 -7.07
N HIS A 216 -4.19 -14.27 -5.90
CA HIS A 216 -3.16 -14.40 -4.87
C HIS A 216 -2.42 -15.75 -4.87
N GLY A 217 -1.09 -15.71 -4.87
CA GLY A 217 -0.23 -16.89 -4.73
C GLY A 217 0.00 -17.69 -6.01
N GLY A 218 -0.12 -17.05 -7.17
CA GLY A 218 0.16 -17.67 -8.45
C GLY A 218 1.65 -17.92 -8.71
N LEU A 219 1.94 -18.87 -9.60
CA LEU A 219 3.29 -19.17 -10.11
C LEU A 219 3.73 -18.23 -11.24
N SER A 220 2.92 -17.23 -11.57
CA SER A 220 3.18 -16.23 -12.59
C SER A 220 2.77 -14.83 -12.11
N GLU A 221 3.27 -13.81 -12.81
CA GLU A 221 2.71 -12.46 -12.75
C GLU A 221 1.20 -12.52 -13.02
N GLN A 222 0.44 -11.69 -12.31
CA GLN A 222 -1.01 -11.58 -12.43
C GLN A 222 -1.37 -10.20 -12.94
N ASP A 223 -2.47 -10.13 -13.68
CA ASP A 223 -3.11 -8.87 -14.02
C ASP A 223 -3.78 -8.30 -12.77
N VAL A 224 -3.53 -7.03 -12.50
CA VAL A 224 -4.14 -6.30 -11.38
C VAL A 224 -4.69 -4.97 -11.90
N PRO A 225 -5.93 -4.60 -11.55
CA PRO A 225 -6.47 -3.32 -11.93
C PRO A 225 -5.82 -2.21 -11.10
N ILE A 226 -5.46 -1.11 -11.75
CA ILE A 226 -5.09 0.14 -11.10
C ILE A 226 -6.15 1.18 -11.46
N LEU A 227 -6.67 1.84 -10.42
CA LEU A 227 -7.63 2.94 -10.56
C LEU A 227 -7.11 4.16 -9.81
N MET A 228 -7.41 5.34 -10.34
CA MET A 228 -7.16 6.63 -9.70
C MET A 228 -8.39 7.51 -9.86
N SER A 229 -8.76 8.23 -8.80
CA SER A 229 -9.93 9.11 -8.77
C SER A 229 -9.79 10.40 -9.58
N ILE A 230 -8.58 10.69 -10.06
CA ILE A 230 -8.24 11.82 -10.90
C ILE A 230 -7.67 11.34 -12.24
N PRO A 231 -7.78 12.12 -13.32
CA PRO A 231 -7.15 11.80 -14.60
C PRO A 231 -5.62 11.71 -14.50
N LEU A 232 -5.02 10.86 -15.34
CA LEU A 232 -3.56 10.80 -15.48
C LEU A 232 -3.04 12.03 -16.22
N GLY A 233 -1.96 12.64 -15.71
CA GLY A 233 -1.28 13.72 -16.43
C GLY A 233 -0.69 13.24 -17.76
N SER A 234 -0.85 14.02 -18.82
CA SER A 234 -0.48 13.63 -20.20
C SER A 234 0.98 13.17 -20.33
N GLN A 235 1.91 13.80 -19.61
CA GLN A 235 3.32 13.45 -19.63
C GLN A 235 3.60 12.03 -19.09
N LEU A 236 2.93 11.60 -18.02
CA LEU A 236 3.09 10.26 -17.46
C LEU A 236 2.54 9.17 -18.39
N ALA A 237 1.51 9.48 -19.17
CA ALA A 237 0.88 8.54 -20.08
C ALA A 237 1.78 8.21 -21.29
N GLU A 238 2.55 9.17 -21.77
CA GLU A 238 3.41 9.01 -22.97
C GLU A 238 4.69 8.18 -22.68
N GLU A 239 5.17 8.19 -21.44
CA GLU A 239 6.46 7.61 -21.07
C GLU A 239 6.41 6.10 -20.77
N LYS A 240 5.23 5.49 -20.65
CA LYS A 240 5.09 4.15 -20.04
C LYS A 240 4.48 3.09 -20.95
N ALA A 241 5.31 2.12 -21.33
CA ALA A 241 4.88 0.98 -22.14
C ALA A 241 4.12 -0.10 -21.35
N THR A 242 4.39 -0.26 -20.05
CA THR A 242 3.75 -1.28 -19.21
C THR A 242 3.68 -0.82 -17.76
N TRP A 243 2.49 -0.93 -17.17
CA TRP A 243 2.26 -0.61 -15.76
C TRP A 243 2.56 -1.81 -14.86
N ARG A 244 3.14 -1.53 -13.70
CA ARG A 244 3.40 -2.48 -12.62
C ARG A 244 2.58 -2.08 -11.41
N ASN A 245 2.22 -3.05 -10.57
CA ASN A 245 1.49 -2.79 -9.33
C ASN A 245 2.19 -1.74 -8.44
N PHE A 246 3.54 -1.73 -8.45
CA PHE A 246 4.35 -0.78 -7.69
C PHE A 246 4.45 0.62 -8.28
N ASP A 247 3.77 0.91 -9.39
CA ASP A 247 3.70 2.25 -9.95
C ASP A 247 2.61 3.10 -9.30
N ILE A 248 1.83 2.57 -8.36
CA ILE A 248 0.72 3.29 -7.72
C ILE A 248 1.15 4.61 -7.08
N PHE A 249 2.28 4.66 -6.37
CA PHE A 249 2.78 5.91 -5.77
C PHE A 249 3.30 6.91 -6.80
N ASP A 250 3.89 6.42 -7.90
CA ASP A 250 4.32 7.24 -9.02
C ASP A 250 3.11 7.93 -9.65
N LEU A 251 2.05 7.16 -9.91
CA LEU A 251 0.77 7.66 -10.42
C LEU A 251 0.15 8.72 -9.50
N VAL A 252 -0.11 8.39 -8.24
CA VAL A 252 -0.88 9.28 -7.36
C VAL A 252 -0.09 10.50 -6.89
N LEU A 253 1.25 10.41 -6.76
CA LEU A 253 2.05 11.55 -6.32
C LEU A 253 2.41 12.48 -7.49
N ASN A 254 2.73 11.94 -8.66
CA ASN A 254 3.18 12.77 -9.78
C ASN A 254 2.04 13.30 -10.67
N SER A 255 0.79 12.84 -10.48
CA SER A 255 -0.39 13.36 -11.21
C SER A 255 -1.13 14.50 -10.50
N GLN A 256 -0.63 14.96 -9.35
CA GLN A 256 -1.27 16.03 -8.58
C GLN A 256 -1.13 17.38 -9.28
N THR A 257 -2.25 17.94 -9.73
CA THR A 257 -2.36 19.32 -10.24
C THR A 257 -2.20 20.34 -9.13
#